data_AF-A0A3Z9C1M8-F1
#
_entry.id   AF-A0A3Z9C1M8-F1
#
_cell.length_a   1.000
_cell.length_b   1.000
_cell.length_c   1.000
_cell.angle_alpha   90.00
_cell.angle_beta   90.00
_cell.angle_gamma   90.00
#
_symmetry.space_group_name_H-M   'P 1'
#
loop_
_entity.id
_entity.type
_entity.pdbx_description
1 polymer ?
#
loop_
_entity_poly.entity_id
_entity_poly.type
_entity_poly.pdbx_seq_one_letter_code
_entity_poly.pdbx_strand_id
1 'polypeptide(L)'
;MNLENTVKFHSPKSPQLSDSPRATASDSLTNTDVMAAFGMAQSRAPLGFSAFSGKMNLSDNDKRKAIQLLVQHGMKHCDKVAALRKLDTNVKGKVVQTLATFAYQDYCRSAASNVMCSCCKGRGVLRNKKRIVKHPGCGEKTPAKTAVEVTESLCTKCNGAGVV
;
A
#
# COMPACT_ATOMS: atom_id res chain seq x y z
N MET A 1 20.88 8.36 13.89
CA MET A 1 19.46 8.50 14.28
C MET A 1 18.75 7.20 13.95
N ASN A 2 18.11 6.58 14.93
CA ASN A 2 17.32 5.36 14.73
C ASN A 2 15.94 5.74 14.18
N LEU A 3 15.64 5.35 12.94
CA LEU A 3 14.42 5.77 12.23
C LEU A 3 13.15 5.25 12.92
N GLU A 4 13.20 4.07 13.52
CA GLU A 4 12.12 3.46 14.29
C GLU A 4 11.69 4.30 15.50
N ASN A 5 12.60 5.07 16.11
CA ASN A 5 12.27 5.95 17.22
C ASN A 5 11.56 7.23 16.78
N THR A 6 11.67 7.61 15.50
CA THR A 6 11.00 8.77 14.89
C THR A 6 9.49 8.74 15.10
N VAL A 7 8.88 7.56 14.94
CA VAL A 7 7.42 7.39 14.98
C VAL A 7 6.85 7.84 16.33
N LYS A 8 7.61 7.66 17.42
CA LYS A 8 7.21 8.07 18.78
C LYS A 8 7.00 9.57 18.91
N PHE A 9 7.69 10.37 18.10
CA PHE A 9 7.58 11.84 18.12
C PHE A 9 6.40 12.38 17.31
N HIS A 10 5.71 11.51 16.56
CA HIS A 10 4.47 11.85 15.84
C HIS A 10 3.21 11.47 16.63
N SER A 11 3.35 10.83 17.78
CA SER A 11 2.25 10.53 18.70
C SER A 11 2.26 11.49 19.89
N PRO A 12 1.10 11.88 20.43
CA PRO A 12 1.05 12.69 21.64
C PRO A 12 1.73 11.94 22.79
N LYS A 13 2.66 12.61 23.47
CA LYS A 13 3.28 12.06 24.68
C LYS A 13 2.24 12.08 25.80
N SER A 14 2.14 10.98 26.55
CA SER A 14 1.32 10.94 27.77
C SER A 14 1.82 11.98 28.78
N PRO A 15 0.93 12.63 29.55
CA PRO A 15 1.35 13.49 30.65
C PRO A 15 2.28 12.71 31.57
N GLN A 16 3.45 13.28 31.89
CA GLN A 16 4.28 12.72 32.95
C GLN A 16 3.70 13.15 34.29
N LEU A 17 2.89 12.28 34.89
CA LEU A 17 2.39 12.41 36.25
C LEU A 17 3.44 11.80 37.18
N SER A 18 4.43 12.59 37.55
CA SER A 18 5.46 12.19 38.51
C SER A 18 5.62 13.29 39.56
N ASP A 19 5.73 12.87 40.82
CA ASP A 19 6.06 13.75 41.95
C ASP A 19 7.58 14.03 42.04
N SER A 20 8.35 13.48 41.09
CA SER A 20 9.79 13.78 40.98
C SER A 20 9.97 15.19 40.44
N PRO A 21 10.83 16.02 41.04
CA PRO A 21 11.14 17.35 40.50
C PRO A 21 11.66 17.21 39.08
N ARG A 22 11.24 18.12 38.19
CA ARG A 22 11.66 18.13 36.78
C ARG A 22 13.20 18.10 36.73
N ALA A 23 13.76 17.00 36.21
CA ALA A 23 15.20 16.89 36.04
C ALA A 23 15.71 18.07 35.20
N THR A 24 16.65 18.85 35.74
CA THR A 24 17.33 19.95 35.05
C THR A 24 18.43 19.47 34.11
N ALA A 25 18.68 18.15 34.06
CA ALA A 25 19.66 17.55 33.16
C ALA A 25 19.23 17.74 31.70
N SER A 26 20.00 18.55 30.97
CA SER A 26 19.80 18.94 29.57
C SER A 26 20.23 17.88 28.55
N ASP A 27 20.57 16.66 28.98
CA ASP A 27 21.02 15.56 28.10
C ASP A 27 19.88 14.90 27.28
N SER A 28 18.65 15.39 27.46
CA SER A 28 17.48 14.95 26.70
C SER A 28 17.33 15.77 25.42
N LEU A 29 17.40 15.11 24.26
CA LEU A 29 17.01 15.70 22.97
C LEU A 29 15.63 16.34 23.08
N THR A 30 15.53 17.64 22.80
CA THR A 30 14.26 18.35 22.74
C THR A 30 13.49 17.95 21.48
N ASN A 31 12.18 18.20 21.46
CA ASN A 31 11.39 17.98 20.23
C ASN A 31 11.96 18.79 19.06
N THR A 32 12.51 19.97 19.32
CA THR A 32 13.16 20.82 18.31
C THR A 32 14.40 20.15 17.71
N ASP A 33 15.25 19.55 18.55
CA ASP A 33 16.45 18.82 18.08
C ASP A 33 16.07 17.63 17.20
N VAL A 34 14.99 16.94 17.56
CA VAL A 34 14.47 15.81 16.78
C VAL A 34 13.91 16.27 15.43
N MET A 35 13.17 17.38 15.40
CA MET A 35 12.68 17.96 14.14
C MET A 35 13.82 18.46 13.25
N ALA A 36 14.87 19.07 13.83
CA ALA A 36 16.06 19.45 13.10
C ALA A 36 16.78 18.22 12.52
N ALA A 37 16.87 17.14 13.28
CA ALA A 37 17.41 15.86 12.80
C ALA A 37 16.59 15.26 11.65
N PHE A 38 15.26 15.36 11.68
CA PHE A 38 14.42 14.96 10.53
C PHE A 38 14.71 15.79 9.28
N GLY A 39 14.84 17.11 9.42
CA GLY A 39 15.21 17.99 8.31
C GLY A 39 16.56 17.62 7.70
N MET A 40 17.56 17.33 8.54
CA MET A 40 18.89 16.87 8.09
C MET A 40 18.85 15.49 7.43
N ALA A 41 18.04 14.56 7.95
CA ALA A 41 17.88 13.24 7.35
C ALA A 41 17.18 13.33 5.99
N GLN A 42 16.12 14.13 5.89
CA GLN A 42 15.39 14.36 4.65
C GLN A 42 16.26 15.04 3.58
N SER A 43 17.15 15.98 3.96
CA SER A 43 18.04 16.64 3.00
C SER A 43 19.12 15.71 2.44
N ARG A 44 19.65 14.80 3.26
CA ARG A 44 20.66 13.82 2.83
C ARG A 44 20.08 12.62 2.10
N ALA A 45 18.95 12.10 2.56
CA ALA A 45 18.35 10.86 2.07
C ALA A 45 16.82 11.02 1.85
N PRO A 46 16.39 11.85 0.89
CA PRO A 46 14.97 12.17 0.69
C PRO A 46 14.13 10.95 0.33
N LEU A 47 14.67 10.03 -0.48
CA LEU A 47 13.96 8.82 -0.91
C LEU A 47 13.71 7.88 0.27
N GLY A 48 14.74 7.58 1.06
CA GLY A 48 14.63 6.68 2.21
C GLY A 48 13.72 7.24 3.30
N PHE A 49 13.87 8.54 3.60
CA PHE A 49 13.03 9.21 4.60
C PHE A 49 11.56 9.20 4.19
N SER A 50 11.22 9.65 2.98
CA SER A 50 9.82 9.66 2.51
C SER A 50 9.24 8.24 2.39
N ALA A 51 10.05 7.25 2.00
CA ALA A 51 9.60 5.85 1.94
C ALA A 51 9.26 5.29 3.33
N PHE A 52 10.11 5.54 4.33
CA PHE A 52 9.87 5.15 5.71
C PHE A 52 8.64 5.87 6.30
N SER A 53 8.58 7.20 6.14
CA SER A 53 7.47 8.00 6.65
C SER A 53 6.13 7.60 6.02
N GLY A 54 6.14 7.26 4.74
CA GLY A 54 4.97 6.74 4.06
C GLY A 54 4.56 5.35 4.55
N LYS A 55 5.51 4.44 4.79
CA LYS A 55 5.24 3.10 5.36
C LYS A 55 4.60 3.18 6.74
N MET A 56 5.07 4.11 7.57
CA MET A 56 4.55 4.34 8.92
C MET A 56 3.26 5.17 8.96
N ASN A 57 2.66 5.48 7.80
CA ASN A 57 1.45 6.30 7.67
C ASN A 57 1.56 7.69 8.35
N LEU A 58 2.76 8.27 8.41
CA LEU A 58 2.98 9.61 8.98
C LEU A 58 2.46 10.71 8.06
N SER A 59 2.52 10.50 6.74
CA SER A 59 2.15 11.48 5.73
C SER A 59 1.86 10.80 4.39
N ASP A 60 0.69 11.08 3.82
CA ASP A 60 0.34 10.60 2.48
C ASP A 60 1.12 11.32 1.38
N ASN A 61 1.59 12.54 1.64
CA ASN A 61 2.44 13.27 0.71
C ASN A 61 3.82 12.60 0.59
N ASP A 62 4.35 12.07 1.70
CA ASP A 62 5.60 11.32 1.67
C ASP A 62 5.48 9.99 0.92
N LYS A 63 4.33 9.31 1.01
CA LYS A 63 4.06 8.12 0.17
C LYS A 63 4.16 8.46 -1.33
N ARG A 64 3.50 9.55 -1.76
CA ARG A 64 3.52 9.99 -3.16
C ARG A 64 4.93 10.41 -3.58
N LYS A 65 5.62 11.17 -2.73
CA LYS A 65 6.99 11.63 -2.95
C LYS A 65 7.98 10.47 -3.06
N ALA A 66 7.84 9.43 -2.23
CA ALA A 66 8.65 8.23 -2.30
C ALA A 66 8.52 7.53 -3.66
N ILE A 67 7.29 7.35 -4.14
CA ILE A 67 7.03 6.76 -5.46
C ILE A 67 7.63 7.64 -6.57
N GLN A 68 7.46 8.97 -6.51
CA GLN A 68 8.04 9.88 -7.51
C GLN A 68 9.57 9.82 -7.54
N LEU A 69 10.23 9.79 -6.37
CA LEU A 69 11.68 9.66 -6.26
C LEU A 69 12.17 8.31 -6.77
N LEU A 70 11.42 7.22 -6.53
CA LEU A 70 11.68 5.90 -7.10
C LEU A 70 11.54 5.90 -8.62
N VAL A 71 10.54 6.59 -9.17
CA VAL A 71 10.40 6.76 -10.63
C VAL A 71 11.58 7.51 -11.21
N GLN A 72 11.99 8.62 -10.59
CA GLN A 72 13.15 9.39 -11.03
C GLN A 72 14.44 8.56 -10.99
N HIS A 73 14.62 7.76 -9.92
CA HIS A 73 15.73 6.82 -9.80
C HIS A 73 15.67 5.74 -10.90
N GLY A 74 14.49 5.17 -11.15
CA GLY A 74 14.26 4.19 -12.20
C GLY A 74 14.55 4.75 -13.60
N MET A 75 14.15 5.98 -13.88
CA MET A 75 14.43 6.66 -15.16
C MET A 75 15.92 6.95 -15.35
N LYS A 76 16.70 7.21 -14.29
CA LYS A 76 18.16 7.37 -14.39
C LYS A 76 18.89 6.06 -14.66
N HIS A 77 18.30 4.92 -14.32
CA HIS A 77 18.92 3.60 -14.45
C HIS A 77 18.25 2.69 -15.48
N CYS A 78 17.20 3.16 -16.16
CA CYS A 78 16.44 2.35 -17.12
C CYS A 78 17.31 1.86 -18.27
N ASP A 79 18.33 2.65 -18.65
CA ASP A 79 19.21 2.29 -19.76
C ASP A 79 20.11 1.10 -19.43
N LYS A 80 20.29 0.72 -18.16
CA LYS A 80 21.01 -0.51 -17.80
C LYS A 80 20.24 -1.77 -18.21
N VAL A 81 18.92 -1.68 -18.39
CA VAL A 81 18.06 -2.81 -18.71
C VAL A 81 17.67 -2.77 -20.19
N ALA A 82 18.12 -3.75 -20.97
CA ALA A 82 17.88 -3.79 -22.41
C ALA A 82 16.38 -3.74 -22.78
N ALA A 83 15.51 -4.36 -21.97
CA ALA A 83 14.07 -4.33 -22.16
C ALA A 83 13.50 -2.91 -22.03
N LEU A 84 13.93 -2.15 -21.03
CA LEU A 84 13.45 -0.78 -20.82
C LEU A 84 14.06 0.20 -21.82
N ARG A 85 15.31 -0.03 -22.24
CA ARG A 85 16.02 0.85 -23.19
C ARG A 85 15.29 0.95 -24.54
N LYS A 86 14.74 -0.16 -25.04
CA LYS A 86 14.07 -0.27 -26.35
C LYS A 86 12.66 0.34 -26.38
N LEU A 87 12.09 0.71 -25.24
CA LEU A 87 10.74 1.28 -25.16
C LEU A 87 10.74 2.78 -25.50
N ASP A 88 9.66 3.22 -26.16
CA ASP A 88 9.35 4.63 -26.37
C ASP A 88 9.26 5.40 -25.05
N THR A 89 9.64 6.68 -25.06
CA THR A 89 9.72 7.54 -23.86
C THR A 89 8.39 7.60 -23.08
N ASN A 90 7.25 7.66 -23.79
CA ASN A 90 5.93 7.71 -23.18
C ASN A 90 5.54 6.38 -22.49
N VAL A 91 5.92 5.25 -23.09
CA VAL A 91 5.64 3.91 -22.53
C VAL A 91 6.60 3.62 -21.39
N LYS A 92 7.87 3.98 -21.56
CA LYS A 92 8.93 3.88 -20.56
C LYS A 92 8.53 4.56 -19.25
N GLY A 93 8.04 5.81 -19.31
CA GLY A 93 7.58 6.54 -18.12
C GLY A 93 6.46 5.80 -17.37
N LYS A 94 5.45 5.29 -18.09
CA LYS A 94 4.33 4.54 -17.49
C LYS A 94 4.80 3.23 -16.86
N VAL A 95 5.65 2.47 -17.56
CA VAL A 95 6.18 1.19 -17.07
C VAL A 95 7.01 1.40 -15.81
N VAL A 96 7.92 2.39 -15.82
CA VAL A 96 8.75 2.71 -14.64
C VAL A 96 7.88 3.21 -13.47
N GLN A 97 6.82 3.97 -13.74
CA GLN A 97 5.85 4.38 -12.73
C GLN A 97 5.12 3.18 -12.11
N THR A 98 4.66 2.24 -12.92
CA THR A 98 4.03 1.01 -12.44
C THR A 98 5.02 0.19 -11.60
N LEU A 99 6.25 0.00 -12.08
CA LEU A 99 7.29 -0.72 -11.35
C LEU A 99 7.63 -0.06 -10.01
N ALA A 100 7.80 1.25 -9.97
CA ALA A 100 8.08 1.98 -8.74
C ALA A 100 6.93 1.85 -7.73
N THR A 101 5.69 1.89 -8.21
CA THR A 101 4.50 1.70 -7.37
C THR A 101 4.48 0.31 -6.74
N PHE A 102 4.73 -0.74 -7.54
CA PHE A 102 4.80 -2.11 -7.02
C PHE A 102 5.99 -2.33 -6.09
N ALA A 103 7.17 -1.79 -6.43
CA ALA A 103 8.36 -1.87 -5.57
C ALA A 103 8.14 -1.19 -4.22
N TYR A 104 7.48 -0.02 -4.20
CA TYR A 104 7.13 0.65 -2.95
C TYR A 104 6.09 -0.13 -2.15
N GLN A 105 5.09 -0.72 -2.81
CA GLN A 105 4.12 -1.59 -2.15
C GLN A 105 4.81 -2.82 -1.54
N ASP A 106 5.76 -3.43 -2.25
CA ASP A 106 6.53 -4.58 -1.77
C ASP A 106 7.39 -4.21 -0.55
N TYR A 107 8.05 -3.05 -0.59
CA TYR A 107 8.75 -2.51 0.59
C TYR A 107 7.82 -2.26 1.79
N CYS A 108 6.59 -1.80 1.54
CA CYS A 108 5.59 -1.57 2.59
C CYS A 108 4.96 -2.86 3.11
N ARG A 109 4.94 -3.93 2.31
CA ARG A 109 4.32 -5.20 2.70
C ARG A 109 5.01 -5.76 3.95
N SER A 110 4.20 -6.37 4.81
CA SER A 110 4.59 -7.08 6.00
C SER A 110 3.73 -8.35 6.08
N ALA A 111 4.08 -9.33 6.92
CA ALA A 111 3.28 -10.56 7.03
C ALA A 111 1.79 -10.33 7.38
N ALA A 112 1.46 -9.16 7.94
CA ALA A 112 0.10 -8.74 8.28
C ALA A 112 -0.54 -7.77 7.26
N SER A 113 0.14 -7.40 6.17
CA SER A 113 -0.41 -6.43 5.21
C SER A 113 -1.36 -7.11 4.24
N ASN A 114 -2.62 -6.72 4.29
CA ASN A 114 -3.67 -7.18 3.38
C ASN A 114 -3.88 -6.18 2.26
N VAL A 115 -3.87 -6.64 1.00
CA VAL A 115 -4.24 -5.82 -0.16
C VAL A 115 -5.65 -6.18 -0.59
N MET A 116 -6.49 -5.18 -0.87
CA MET A 116 -7.82 -5.45 -1.44
C MET A 116 -7.67 -6.25 -2.73
N CYS A 117 -8.40 -7.37 -2.81
CA CYS A 117 -8.33 -8.24 -3.97
C CYS A 117 -8.76 -7.46 -5.23
N SER A 118 -7.87 -7.43 -6.23
CA SER A 118 -8.13 -6.74 -7.51
C SER A 118 -9.35 -7.28 -8.25
N CYS A 119 -9.70 -8.55 -8.03
CA CYS A 119 -10.79 -9.23 -8.73
C CYS A 119 -12.17 -8.90 -8.11
N CYS A 120 -12.33 -9.05 -6.79
CA CYS A 120 -13.62 -8.81 -6.13
C CYS A 120 -13.77 -7.41 -5.53
N LYS A 121 -12.69 -6.59 -5.53
CA LYS A 121 -12.65 -5.25 -4.90
C LYS A 121 -13.13 -5.29 -3.44
N GLY A 122 -12.64 -6.25 -2.67
CA GLY A 122 -13.04 -6.41 -1.26
C GLY A 122 -14.32 -7.22 -1.02
N ARG A 123 -15.13 -7.52 -2.05
CA ARG A 123 -16.43 -8.20 -1.85
C ARG A 123 -16.35 -9.70 -1.52
N GLY A 124 -15.21 -10.36 -1.73
CA GLY A 124 -15.08 -11.82 -1.59
C GLY A 124 -15.77 -12.65 -2.69
N VAL A 125 -16.78 -12.08 -3.35
CA VAL A 125 -17.58 -12.73 -4.39
C VAL A 125 -17.62 -11.94 -5.70
N LEU A 126 -17.80 -12.68 -6.80
CA LEU A 126 -18.04 -12.18 -8.16
C LEU A 126 -19.50 -12.43 -8.52
N ARG A 127 -20.22 -11.35 -8.87
CA ARG A 127 -21.61 -11.39 -9.32
C ARG A 127 -21.66 -11.62 -10.82
N ASN A 128 -22.20 -12.76 -11.22
CA ASN A 128 -22.35 -13.14 -12.62
C ASN A 128 -23.80 -13.52 -12.90
N LYS A 129 -24.34 -13.12 -14.05
CA LYS A 129 -25.66 -13.58 -14.49
C LYS A 129 -25.54 -15.01 -15.00
N LYS A 130 -26.19 -15.97 -14.34
CA LYS A 130 -26.26 -17.36 -14.79
C LYS A 130 -27.72 -17.75 -15.01
N ARG A 131 -27.96 -18.66 -15.96
CA ARG A 131 -29.24 -19.35 -16.04
C ARG A 131 -29.30 -20.36 -14.90
N ILE A 132 -30.25 -20.15 -14.00
CA ILE A 132 -30.51 -21.06 -12.89
C ILE A 132 -31.80 -21.81 -13.20
N VAL A 133 -31.74 -23.13 -13.05
CA VAL A 133 -32.90 -23.99 -13.16
C VAL A 133 -33.75 -23.78 -11.91
N LYS A 134 -34.93 -23.16 -12.06
CA LYS A 134 -35.89 -22.97 -10.96
C LYS A 134 -36.71 -24.22 -10.72
N HIS A 135 -37.05 -24.92 -11.79
CA HIS A 135 -37.57 -26.28 -11.70
C HIS A 135 -36.85 -27.17 -12.73
N PRO A 136 -36.35 -28.34 -12.33
CA PRO A 136 -35.71 -29.28 -13.26
C PRO A 136 -36.68 -29.89 -14.27
N GLY A 137 -37.99 -29.88 -13.97
CA GLY A 137 -39.02 -30.53 -14.78
C GLY A 137 -39.37 -31.86 -14.17
N CYS A 138 -40.57 -32.37 -14.44
CA CYS A 138 -41.04 -33.66 -13.97
C CYS A 138 -41.67 -34.43 -15.16
N GLY A 139 -40.94 -35.44 -15.64
CA GLY A 139 -41.34 -36.28 -16.77
C GLY A 139 -41.39 -35.55 -18.13
N GLU A 140 -41.99 -36.20 -19.14
CA GLU A 140 -42.09 -35.69 -20.53
C GLU A 140 -42.99 -34.46 -20.68
N LYS A 141 -43.88 -34.19 -19.71
CA LYS A 141 -44.94 -33.18 -19.84
C LYS A 141 -44.62 -31.82 -19.23
N THR A 142 -43.50 -31.65 -18.53
CA THR A 142 -43.12 -30.33 -17.95
C THR A 142 -41.65 -29.95 -18.25
N PRO A 143 -41.41 -29.00 -19.17
CA PRO A 143 -40.06 -28.59 -19.54
C PRO A 143 -39.38 -27.74 -18.46
N ALA A 144 -38.07 -27.91 -18.25
CA ALA A 144 -37.31 -27.21 -17.22
C ALA A 144 -37.45 -25.67 -17.28
N LYS A 145 -37.98 -25.06 -16.22
CA LYS A 145 -38.07 -23.60 -16.12
C LYS A 145 -36.73 -23.03 -15.68
N THR A 146 -36.05 -22.34 -16.59
CA THR A 146 -34.82 -21.60 -16.31
C THR A 146 -35.11 -20.10 -16.20
N ALA A 147 -34.52 -19.45 -15.21
CA ALA A 147 -34.52 -17.99 -15.06
C ALA A 147 -33.09 -17.46 -15.07
N VAL A 148 -32.87 -16.28 -15.64
CA VAL A 148 -31.57 -15.61 -15.56
C VAL A 148 -31.54 -14.80 -14.28
N GLU A 149 -30.69 -15.21 -13.35
CA GLU A 149 -30.52 -14.51 -12.07
C GLU A 149 -29.05 -14.15 -11.85
N VAL A 150 -28.83 -13.16 -11.00
CA VAL A 150 -27.49 -12.78 -10.57
C VAL A 150 -27.06 -13.78 -9.50
N THR A 151 -26.07 -14.60 -9.81
CA THR A 151 -25.46 -15.55 -8.87
C THR A 151 -24.15 -14.99 -8.35
N GLU A 152 -23.87 -15.22 -7.07
CA GLU A 152 -22.58 -14.91 -6.46
C GLU A 152 -21.69 -16.16 -6.52
N SER A 153 -20.49 -15.99 -7.06
CA SER A 153 -19.45 -17.02 -7.08
C SER A 153 -18.26 -16.56 -6.26
N LEU A 154 -17.64 -17.45 -5.48
CA LEU A 154 -16.45 -17.11 -4.72
C LEU A 154 -15.34 -16.62 -5.64
N CYS A 155 -14.67 -15.55 -5.23
CA CYS A 155 -13.51 -15.04 -5.95
C CYS A 155 -12.36 -16.03 -5.83
N THR A 156 -11.93 -16.62 -6.94
CA THR A 156 -10.84 -17.61 -6.98
C THR A 156 -9.50 -17.06 -6.49
N LYS A 157 -9.31 -15.73 -6.55
CA LYS A 157 -8.05 -15.09 -6.20
C LYS A 157 -7.89 -14.81 -4.71
N CYS A 158 -8.99 -14.63 -3.98
CA CYS A 158 -8.97 -14.39 -2.52
C CYS A 158 -9.76 -15.44 -1.73
N ASN A 159 -10.30 -16.48 -2.39
CA ASN A 159 -11.14 -17.51 -1.79
C ASN A 159 -12.22 -16.97 -0.82
N GLY A 160 -12.84 -15.84 -1.16
CA GLY A 160 -13.87 -15.22 -0.31
C GLY A 160 -13.36 -14.24 0.75
N ALA A 161 -12.05 -14.17 1.02
CA ALA A 161 -11.49 -13.29 2.05
C ALA A 161 -11.59 -11.79 1.69
N GLY A 162 -11.80 -11.45 0.41
CA GLY A 162 -11.85 -10.07 -0.06
C GLY A 162 -10.49 -9.35 -0.12
N VAL A 163 -9.48 -9.90 0.56
CA VAL A 163 -8.09 -9.43 0.60
C VAL A 163 -7.11 -10.54 0.21
N VAL A 164 -5.90 -10.16 -0.18
CA VAL A 164 -4.77 -11.03 -0.59
C VAL A 164 -3.49 -10.55 0.07
#